data_AF-A0A2D8NJL5-F1
#
_entry.id   AF-A0A2D8NJL5-F1
#
_cell.length_a   1.000
_cell.length_b   1.000
_cell.length_c   1.000
_cell.angle_alpha   90.00
_cell.angle_beta   90.00
_cell.angle_gamma   90.00
#
_symmetry.space_group_name_H-M   'P 1'
#
loop_
_entity.id
_entity.type
_entity.pdbx_description
1 polymer ?
#
loop_
_entity_poly.entity_id
_entity_poly.type
_entity_poly.pdbx_seq_one_letter_code
_entity_poly.pdbx_strand_id
1 'polypeptide(L)'
;MLSNPERRSAALSGSRMMHGGYAAAHPLTDLQRRTFNALVDTLIPAEDGWPPAAQLSIADLATKYLVPDDAELSFYPNFRVSEFFAAIDEGLPELAELGPDARVSEVSRFEEEDTATFRRILDFVYYVYYGHSDVVELIRQRTRYGKDFHGRPQPIGYDAVLENWGTRQPSRERGTFIPTDAVLRAPQARKASS
;
A
#
# COMPACT_ATOMS: atom_id res chain seq x y z
N MET A 1 13.12 -27.92 8.20
CA MET A 1 13.27 -27.54 6.78
C MET A 1 11.88 -27.49 6.17
N LEU A 2 11.35 -26.29 5.92
CA LEU A 2 10.02 -26.12 5.34
C LEU A 2 9.99 -26.65 3.90
N SER A 3 8.89 -27.30 3.55
CA SER A 3 8.65 -27.92 2.25
C SER A 3 8.40 -26.87 1.15
N ASN A 4 8.62 -27.25 -0.12
CA ASN A 4 8.51 -26.35 -1.27
C ASN A 4 7.14 -25.64 -1.47
N PRO A 5 5.97 -26.21 -1.09
CA PRO A 5 4.72 -25.46 -1.13
C PRO A 5 4.63 -24.38 -0.03
N GLU A 6 5.21 -24.59 1.14
CA GLU A 6 5.21 -23.62 2.25
C GLU A 6 6.10 -22.40 1.92
N ARG A 7 7.17 -22.59 1.15
CA ARG A 7 8.03 -21.50 0.65
C ARG A 7 7.36 -20.63 -0.42
N ARG A 8 6.40 -21.16 -1.18
CA ARG A 8 5.63 -20.39 -2.17
C ARG A 8 4.64 -19.40 -1.52
N SER A 9 4.25 -19.65 -0.27
CA SER A 9 3.40 -18.73 0.50
C SER A 9 4.20 -17.59 1.14
N ALA A 10 5.49 -17.79 1.41
CA ALA A 10 6.25 -16.95 2.34
C ALA A 10 7.24 -15.94 1.71
N ALA A 11 7.42 -15.87 0.39
CA ALA A 11 8.48 -15.03 -0.18
C ALA A 11 8.14 -14.40 -1.53
N LEU A 12 7.44 -13.25 -1.50
CA LEU A 12 7.60 -12.18 -2.49
C LEU A 12 7.50 -10.81 -1.77
N SER A 13 8.61 -10.43 -1.15
CA SER A 13 8.88 -9.11 -0.59
C SER A 13 8.97 -8.04 -1.68
N GLY A 14 8.36 -6.88 -1.42
CA GLY A 14 8.52 -5.66 -2.20
C GLY A 14 7.20 -4.96 -2.48
N SER A 15 6.66 -4.26 -1.48
CA SER A 15 5.53 -3.31 -1.55
C SER A 15 4.60 -3.50 -2.76
N ARG A 16 3.65 -4.44 -2.65
CA ARG A 16 2.49 -4.61 -3.54
C ARG A 16 1.28 -4.92 -2.67
N MET A 17 0.12 -4.32 -2.95
CA MET A 17 -1.14 -4.81 -2.39
C MET A 17 -1.37 -6.21 -2.94
N MET A 18 -0.96 -7.22 -2.15
CA MET A 18 -1.04 -8.63 -2.53
C MET A 18 -2.49 -8.93 -2.87
N HIS A 19 -2.76 -9.37 -4.10
CA HIS A 19 -4.06 -9.97 -4.40
C HIS A 19 -4.28 -11.12 -3.41
N GLY A 20 -5.27 -10.96 -2.53
CA GLY A 20 -5.70 -12.00 -1.60
C GLY A 20 -5.42 -11.78 -0.11
N GLY A 21 -4.63 -10.78 0.32
CA GLY A 21 -4.34 -10.54 1.74
C GLY A 21 -3.98 -11.81 2.55
N TYR A 22 -4.11 -11.77 3.87
CA TYR A 22 -4.16 -12.96 4.71
C TYR A 22 -5.55 -13.61 4.60
N ALA A 23 -5.58 -14.93 4.40
CA ALA A 23 -6.81 -15.69 4.20
C ALA A 23 -7.73 -15.70 5.45
N ALA A 24 -7.13 -15.61 6.64
CA ALA A 24 -7.83 -15.48 7.91
C ALA A 24 -7.86 -14.01 8.34
N ALA A 25 -8.88 -13.29 7.88
CA ALA A 25 -9.14 -11.94 8.36
C ALA A 25 -9.54 -11.98 9.84
N HIS A 26 -8.94 -11.10 10.65
CA HIS A 26 -9.41 -10.88 12.02
C HIS A 26 -10.69 -10.05 12.00
N PRO A 27 -11.81 -10.56 12.53
CA PRO A 27 -13.06 -9.81 12.51
C PRO A 27 -12.96 -8.58 13.41
N LEU A 28 -13.43 -7.44 12.90
CA LEU A 28 -13.60 -6.22 13.68
C LEU A 28 -14.89 -6.28 14.49
N THR A 29 -14.87 -5.73 15.71
CA THR A 29 -16.11 -5.34 16.39
C THR A 29 -16.79 -4.20 15.65
N ASP A 30 -18.09 -3.97 15.90
CA ASP A 30 -18.82 -2.85 15.31
C ASP A 30 -18.19 -1.51 15.66
N LEU A 31 -17.71 -1.34 16.89
CA LEU A 31 -17.04 -0.12 17.33
C LEU A 31 -15.71 0.08 16.60
N GLN A 32 -14.86 -0.94 16.50
CA GLN A 32 -13.58 -0.87 15.76
C GLN A 32 -13.80 -0.53 14.28
N ARG A 33 -14.81 -1.14 13.66
CA ARG A 33 -15.22 -0.85 12.29
C ARG A 33 -15.65 0.60 12.11
N ARG A 34 -16.52 1.12 12.99
CA ARG A 34 -16.96 2.53 12.94
C ARG A 34 -15.79 3.48 13.18
N THR A 35 -14.91 3.16 14.13
CA THR A 35 -13.73 3.97 14.47
C THR A 35 -12.77 4.03 13.30
N PHE A 36 -12.45 2.90 12.68
CA PHE A 36 -11.56 2.87 11.52
C PHE A 36 -12.16 3.56 10.29
N ASN A 37 -13.46 3.38 10.00
CA ASN A 37 -14.11 4.14 8.93
C ASN A 37 -14.10 5.65 9.20
N ALA A 38 -14.37 6.07 10.44
CA ALA A 38 -14.30 7.48 10.83
C ALA A 38 -12.89 8.05 10.67
N LEU A 39 -11.86 7.27 11.01
CA LEU A 39 -10.46 7.64 10.78
C LEU A 39 -10.17 7.82 9.29
N VAL A 40 -10.56 6.86 8.45
CA VAL A 40 -10.35 6.94 6.99
C VAL A 40 -11.07 8.16 6.41
N ASP A 41 -12.33 8.39 6.78
CA ASP A 41 -13.12 9.54 6.30
C ASP A 41 -12.56 10.89 6.81
N THR A 42 -11.84 10.89 7.94
CA THR A 42 -11.15 12.09 8.46
C THR A 42 -9.85 12.36 7.68
N LEU A 43 -9.10 11.31 7.34
CA LEU A 43 -7.83 11.41 6.59
C LEU A 43 -8.03 11.60 5.09
N ILE A 44 -9.12 11.05 4.54
CA ILE A 44 -9.51 11.11 3.14
C ILE A 44 -11.00 11.53 3.10
N PRO A 45 -11.29 12.84 3.12
CA PRO A 45 -12.66 13.32 3.06
C PRO A 45 -13.38 12.87 1.79
N ALA A 46 -14.66 12.51 1.92
CA ALA A 46 -15.51 12.08 0.81
C ALA A 46 -16.03 13.25 -0.06
N GLU A 47 -15.15 14.19 -0.41
CA GLU A 47 -15.46 15.35 -1.24
C GLU A 47 -15.18 15.07 -2.72
N ASP A 48 -15.62 15.95 -3.62
CA ASP A 48 -15.37 15.86 -5.08
C ASP A 48 -15.77 14.51 -5.74
N GLY A 49 -16.72 13.82 -5.11
CA GLY A 49 -17.27 12.53 -5.51
C GLY A 49 -16.30 11.35 -5.40
N TRP A 50 -15.33 11.46 -4.49
CA TRP A 50 -14.64 10.31 -3.92
C TRP A 50 -15.55 9.60 -2.89
N PRO A 51 -15.58 8.27 -2.86
CA PRO A 51 -16.48 7.52 -1.99
C PRO A 51 -15.99 7.53 -0.53
N PRO A 52 -16.91 7.57 0.46
CA PRO A 52 -16.56 7.37 1.86
C PRO A 52 -16.09 5.94 2.13
N ALA A 53 -15.30 5.77 3.18
CA ALA A 53 -14.68 4.50 3.57
C ALA A 53 -15.69 3.37 3.77
N ALA A 54 -16.82 3.69 4.40
CA ALA A 54 -17.88 2.72 4.67
C ALA A 54 -18.53 2.17 3.40
N GLN A 55 -18.68 2.98 2.34
CA GLN A 55 -19.23 2.53 1.05
C GLN A 55 -18.31 1.52 0.37
N LEU A 56 -17.00 1.65 0.58
CA LEU A 56 -15.96 0.80 0.02
C LEU A 56 -15.61 -0.41 0.92
N SER A 57 -16.27 -0.57 2.07
CA SER A 57 -15.93 -1.60 3.06
C SER A 57 -14.43 -1.61 3.42
N ILE A 58 -13.81 -0.44 3.53
CA ILE A 58 -12.37 -0.29 3.76
C ILE A 58 -11.93 -0.96 5.07
N ALA A 59 -12.75 -0.89 6.11
CA ALA A 59 -12.50 -1.59 7.38
C ALA A 59 -12.33 -3.10 7.20
N ASP A 60 -13.24 -3.76 6.47
CA ASP A 60 -13.11 -5.19 6.19
C ASP A 60 -11.89 -5.49 5.33
N LEU A 61 -11.63 -4.65 4.33
CA LEU A 61 -10.46 -4.82 3.48
C LEU A 61 -9.17 -4.71 4.28
N ALA A 62 -9.07 -3.76 5.20
CA ALA A 62 -7.91 -3.54 6.05
C ALA A 62 -7.55 -4.79 6.89
N THR A 63 -8.55 -5.51 7.42
CA THR A 63 -8.31 -6.75 8.18
C THR A 63 -7.57 -7.81 7.38
N LYS A 64 -7.71 -7.83 6.05
CA LYS A 64 -7.00 -8.76 5.17
C LYS A 64 -5.52 -8.39 5.02
N TYR A 65 -5.10 -7.19 5.40
CA TYR A 65 -3.70 -6.76 5.34
C TYR A 65 -3.04 -6.69 6.72
N LEU A 66 -3.75 -7.12 7.77
CA LEU A 66 -3.15 -7.29 9.10
C LEU A 66 -2.30 -8.55 9.14
N VAL A 67 -1.06 -8.38 9.59
CA VAL A 67 -0.06 -9.43 9.71
C VAL A 67 -0.31 -10.19 11.02
N PRO A 68 -0.43 -11.53 11.01
CA PRO A 68 -0.53 -12.32 12.24
C PRO A 68 0.62 -12.00 13.20
N ASP A 69 0.33 -11.96 14.50
CA ASP A 69 1.32 -11.58 15.52
C ASP A 69 2.51 -12.54 15.60
N ASP A 70 2.34 -13.80 15.18
CA ASP A 70 3.37 -14.84 15.13
C ASP A 70 4.17 -14.87 13.82
N ALA A 71 3.81 -14.03 12.83
CA ALA A 71 4.50 -14.00 11.55
C ALA A 71 5.96 -13.50 11.71
N GLU A 72 6.89 -14.18 11.03
CA GLU A 72 8.32 -13.86 11.05
C GLU A 72 8.62 -12.49 10.41
N LEU A 73 7.84 -12.12 9.38
CA LEU A 73 8.03 -10.90 8.61
C LEU A 73 6.76 -10.06 8.61
N SER A 74 6.93 -8.75 8.82
CA SER A 74 5.92 -7.73 8.58
C SER A 74 6.50 -6.69 7.62
N PHE A 75 5.79 -6.44 6.52
CA PHE A 75 6.21 -5.44 5.53
C PHE A 75 5.50 -4.13 5.77
N TYR A 76 6.24 -3.03 5.77
CA TYR A 76 5.66 -1.70 5.78
C TYR A 76 4.71 -1.48 4.58
N PRO A 77 3.53 -0.85 4.74
CA PRO A 77 3.02 -0.21 5.97
C PRO A 77 2.12 -1.12 6.83
N ASN A 78 2.05 -2.43 6.57
CA ASN A 78 1.13 -3.32 7.27
C ASN A 78 1.35 -3.33 8.79
N PHE A 79 0.28 -3.49 9.54
CA PHE A 79 0.30 -3.65 10.99
C PHE A 79 0.29 -5.11 11.39
N ARG A 80 0.91 -5.45 12.52
CA ARG A 80 0.51 -6.67 13.21
C ARG A 80 -0.89 -6.51 13.80
N VAL A 81 -1.59 -7.61 14.01
CA VAL A 81 -2.97 -7.60 14.51
C VAL A 81 -3.08 -6.87 15.84
N SER A 82 -2.24 -7.22 16.81
CA SER A 82 -2.22 -6.56 18.13
C SER A 82 -1.86 -5.07 18.05
N GLU A 83 -0.88 -4.70 17.22
CA GLU A 83 -0.46 -3.32 17.01
C GLU A 83 -1.60 -2.46 16.43
N PHE A 84 -2.33 -3.00 15.45
CA PHE A 84 -3.46 -2.31 14.86
C PHE A 84 -4.57 -2.05 15.88
N PHE A 85 -4.94 -3.07 16.65
CA PHE A 85 -6.00 -2.92 17.65
C PHE A 85 -5.60 -2.01 18.80
N ALA A 86 -4.36 -2.04 19.27
CA ALA A 86 -3.87 -1.06 20.24
C ALA A 86 -3.99 0.37 19.69
N ALA A 87 -3.60 0.59 18.43
CA ALA A 87 -3.71 1.90 17.80
C ALA A 87 -5.16 2.41 17.68
N ILE A 88 -6.12 1.52 17.39
CA ILE A 88 -7.54 1.87 17.24
C ILE A 88 -8.25 2.01 18.59
N ASP A 89 -8.08 1.02 19.48
CA ASP A 89 -8.82 0.93 20.73
C ASP A 89 -8.25 1.84 21.82
N GLU A 90 -6.92 2.04 21.87
CA GLU A 90 -6.27 2.88 22.88
C GLU A 90 -5.90 4.26 22.33
N GLY A 91 -5.49 4.33 21.07
CA GLY A 91 -5.06 5.60 20.44
C GLY A 91 -6.22 6.50 20.03
N LEU A 92 -7.36 5.92 19.62
CA LEU A 92 -8.51 6.65 19.04
C LEU A 92 -9.88 6.19 19.60
N PRO A 93 -10.04 6.00 20.92
CA PRO A 93 -11.18 5.29 21.52
C PRO A 93 -12.56 5.91 21.23
N GLU A 94 -12.63 7.24 21.06
CA GLU A 94 -13.88 7.98 20.94
C GLU A 94 -14.20 8.42 19.50
N LEU A 95 -13.27 8.19 18.56
CA LEU A 95 -13.32 8.81 17.23
C LEU A 95 -14.63 8.52 16.47
N ALA A 96 -15.18 7.32 16.64
CA ALA A 96 -16.43 6.92 16.00
C ALA A 96 -17.63 7.82 16.39
N GLU A 97 -17.67 8.28 17.64
CA GLU A 97 -18.80 9.00 18.23
C GLU A 97 -18.66 10.53 18.08
N LEU A 98 -17.48 11.01 17.71
CA LEU A 98 -17.20 12.43 17.48
C LEU A 98 -17.78 12.92 16.14
N GLY A 99 -18.13 14.21 16.09
CA GLY A 99 -18.45 14.92 14.84
C GLY A 99 -17.18 15.28 14.03
N PRO A 100 -17.31 15.72 12.76
CA PRO A 100 -16.18 15.93 11.85
C PRO A 100 -15.05 16.80 12.41
N ASP A 101 -15.36 18.00 12.94
CA ASP A 101 -14.35 18.92 13.47
C ASP A 101 -13.64 18.36 14.72
N ALA A 102 -14.39 17.64 15.56
CA ALA A 102 -13.85 16.99 16.75
C ALA A 102 -12.96 15.80 16.38
N ARG A 103 -13.29 15.05 15.32
CA ARG A 103 -12.43 13.99 14.78
C ARG A 103 -11.10 14.53 14.28
N VAL A 104 -11.10 15.65 13.56
CA VAL A 104 -9.85 16.29 13.10
C VAL A 104 -8.98 16.68 14.29
N SER A 105 -9.58 17.26 15.33
CA SER A 105 -8.87 17.65 16.55
C SER A 105 -8.28 16.45 17.28
N GLU A 106 -9.03 15.36 17.38
CA GLU A 106 -8.60 14.12 18.04
C GLU A 106 -7.50 13.40 17.26
N VAL A 107 -7.61 13.33 15.93
CA VAL A 107 -6.54 12.77 15.08
C VAL A 107 -5.27 13.62 15.14
N SER A 108 -5.41 14.95 15.22
CA SER A 108 -4.25 15.86 15.39
C SER A 108 -3.57 15.66 16.74
N ARG A 109 -4.35 15.50 17.82
CA ARG A 109 -3.83 15.15 19.16
C ARG A 109 -3.05 13.84 19.13
N PHE A 110 -3.61 12.82 18.48
CA PHE A 110 -2.94 11.53 18.31
C PHE A 110 -1.64 11.62 17.50
N GLU A 111 -1.59 12.45 16.44
CA GLU A 111 -0.35 12.72 15.69
C GLU A 111 0.75 13.36 16.56
N GLU A 112 0.38 14.28 17.45
CA GLU A 112 1.33 14.95 18.36
C GLU A 112 1.85 14.00 19.45
N GLU A 113 1.00 13.12 19.97
CA GLU A 113 1.35 12.16 21.04
C GLU A 113 2.19 10.99 20.54
N ASP A 114 1.83 10.43 19.37
CA ASP A 114 2.56 9.32 18.74
C ASP A 114 2.65 9.50 17.22
N THR A 115 3.53 10.40 16.82
CA THR A 115 3.79 10.71 15.40
C THR A 115 4.22 9.49 14.60
N ALA A 116 4.92 8.52 15.21
CA ALA A 116 5.43 7.35 14.50
C ALA A 116 4.29 6.40 14.14
N THR A 117 3.42 6.11 15.10
CA THR A 117 2.24 5.27 14.86
C THR A 117 1.26 5.97 13.92
N PHE A 118 1.01 7.27 14.11
CA PHE A 118 0.17 8.05 13.20
C PHE A 118 0.63 7.97 11.74
N ARG A 119 1.92 8.19 11.45
CA ARG A 119 2.46 8.10 10.09
C ARG A 119 2.27 6.72 9.48
N ARG A 120 2.44 5.66 10.27
CA ARG A 120 2.21 4.29 9.80
C ARG A 120 0.72 4.03 9.52
N ILE A 121 -0.19 4.55 10.35
CA ILE A 121 -1.63 4.47 10.11
C ILE A 121 -1.99 5.20 8.81
N LEU A 122 -1.47 6.42 8.61
CA LEU A 122 -1.70 7.21 7.41
C LEU A 122 -1.29 6.44 6.15
N ASP A 123 -0.08 5.90 6.14
CA ASP A 123 0.43 5.11 5.01
C ASP A 123 -0.37 3.82 4.78
N PHE A 124 -0.83 3.17 5.86
CA PHE A 124 -1.69 2.00 5.77
C PHE A 124 -3.09 2.32 5.24
N VAL A 125 -3.70 3.43 5.69
CA VAL A 125 -4.98 3.93 5.19
C VAL A 125 -4.88 4.26 3.70
N TYR A 126 -3.84 4.99 3.29
CA TYR A 126 -3.61 5.31 1.88
C TYR A 126 -3.38 4.05 1.05
N TYR A 127 -2.63 3.09 1.58
CA TYR A 127 -2.39 1.81 0.94
C TYR A 127 -3.69 1.04 0.68
N VAL A 128 -4.59 0.94 1.66
CA VAL A 128 -5.84 0.20 1.53
C VAL A 128 -6.85 0.97 0.66
N TYR A 129 -7.01 2.27 0.87
CA TYR A 129 -7.99 3.10 0.16
C TYR A 129 -7.67 3.24 -1.33
N TYR A 130 -6.46 3.72 -1.67
CA TYR A 130 -6.07 3.87 -3.08
C TYR A 130 -5.70 2.56 -3.76
N GLY A 131 -5.59 1.47 -2.99
CA GLY A 131 -5.49 0.12 -3.51
C GLY A 131 -6.84 -0.54 -3.83
N HIS A 132 -7.96 0.04 -3.38
CA HIS A 132 -9.30 -0.48 -3.65
C HIS A 132 -9.66 -0.36 -5.14
N SER A 133 -10.25 -1.41 -5.73
CA SER A 133 -10.57 -1.47 -7.16
C SER A 133 -11.42 -0.30 -7.63
N ASP A 134 -12.45 0.05 -6.86
CA ASP A 134 -13.40 1.10 -7.23
C ASP A 134 -12.74 2.48 -7.20
N VAL A 135 -11.80 2.70 -6.28
CA VAL A 135 -11.02 3.94 -6.19
C VAL A 135 -10.02 4.03 -7.35
N VAL A 136 -9.37 2.91 -7.70
CA VAL A 136 -8.49 2.83 -8.88
C VAL A 136 -9.26 3.15 -10.16
N GLU A 137 -10.46 2.60 -10.30
CA GLU A 137 -11.32 2.86 -11.46
C GLU A 137 -11.83 4.30 -11.48
N LEU A 138 -12.16 4.87 -10.31
CA LEU A 138 -12.53 6.27 -10.19
C LEU A 138 -11.38 7.20 -10.63
N ILE A 139 -10.13 6.91 -10.20
CA ILE A 139 -8.95 7.65 -10.63
C ILE A 139 -8.84 7.63 -12.16
N ARG A 140 -9.05 6.46 -12.78
CA ARG A 140 -8.96 6.28 -14.23
C ARG A 140 -9.94 7.16 -14.99
N GLN A 141 -11.16 7.24 -14.48
CA GLN A 141 -12.24 7.93 -15.15
C GLN A 141 -12.24 9.45 -14.90
N ARG A 142 -11.86 9.88 -13.69
CA ARG A 142 -12.05 11.28 -13.27
C ARG A 142 -10.81 12.16 -13.40
N THR A 143 -9.62 11.60 -13.34
CA THR A 143 -8.39 12.42 -13.34
C THR A 143 -7.87 12.64 -14.76
N ARG A 144 -7.29 13.83 -15.01
CA ARG A 144 -6.75 14.23 -16.33
C ARG A 144 -5.76 13.21 -16.91
N TYR A 145 -4.97 12.57 -16.06
CA TYR A 145 -3.97 11.56 -16.40
C TYR A 145 -4.37 10.15 -15.96
N GLY A 146 -5.64 9.97 -15.58
CA GLY A 146 -6.15 8.71 -15.03
C GLY A 146 -6.18 7.58 -16.04
N LYS A 147 -6.31 7.87 -17.34
CA LYS A 147 -6.38 6.84 -18.39
C LYS A 147 -5.17 5.88 -18.37
N ASP A 148 -4.01 6.39 -17.95
CA ASP A 148 -2.76 5.61 -17.82
C ASP A 148 -2.52 5.10 -16.39
N PHE A 149 -3.43 5.43 -15.45
CA PHE A 149 -3.36 4.98 -14.07
C PHE A 149 -3.89 3.54 -13.96
N HIS A 150 -2.99 2.56 -13.98
CA HIS A 150 -3.38 1.17 -13.83
C HIS A 150 -3.49 0.70 -12.37
N GLY A 151 -3.33 1.60 -11.40
CA GLY A 151 -2.98 1.24 -10.03
C GLY A 151 -1.47 0.99 -9.92
N ARG A 152 -1.03 0.15 -8.96
CA ARG A 152 0.38 -0.29 -8.84
C ARG A 152 0.89 -0.89 -10.18
N PRO A 153 2.20 -0.80 -10.49
CA PRO A 153 2.70 -0.69 -11.85
C PRO A 153 2.28 -1.89 -12.69
N GLN A 154 1.50 -1.63 -13.72
CA GLN A 154 1.73 -2.33 -14.97
C GLN A 154 2.90 -1.62 -15.64
N PRO A 155 4.04 -2.28 -15.83
CA PRO A 155 4.87 -1.89 -16.93
C PRO A 155 4.10 -2.27 -18.21
N ILE A 156 3.35 -1.31 -18.77
CA ILE A 156 3.01 -1.34 -20.20
C ILE A 156 4.32 -1.48 -21.02
N GLY A 157 5.44 -1.02 -20.47
CA GLY A 157 6.77 -1.17 -21.04
C GLY A 157 7.41 -2.57 -20.96
N TYR A 158 6.78 -3.60 -20.37
CA TYR A 158 7.34 -4.97 -20.35
C TYR A 158 6.49 -6.03 -21.04
N ASP A 159 5.31 -5.72 -21.60
CA ASP A 159 4.63 -6.69 -22.47
C ASP A 159 5.46 -6.99 -23.72
N ALA A 160 6.29 -6.03 -24.18
CA ALA A 160 7.25 -6.26 -25.26
C ALA A 160 8.58 -6.91 -24.81
N VAL A 161 8.80 -7.17 -23.51
CA VAL A 161 10.09 -7.71 -22.99
C VAL A 161 9.91 -9.03 -22.24
N LEU A 162 8.66 -9.49 -22.07
CA LEU A 162 8.34 -10.83 -21.60
C LEU A 162 8.11 -11.83 -22.75
N GLU A 163 8.63 -11.54 -23.95
CA GLU A 163 8.88 -12.59 -24.95
C GLU A 163 9.77 -13.67 -24.33
N ASN A 164 9.13 -14.78 -23.95
CA ASN A 164 9.68 -16.12 -23.73
C ASN A 164 11.08 -16.21 -23.07
N TRP A 165 11.18 -15.74 -21.83
CA TRP A 165 12.25 -16.19 -20.92
C TRP A 165 12.22 -17.70 -20.64
N GLY A 166 11.12 -18.38 -20.98
CA GLY A 166 10.98 -19.84 -20.83
C GLY A 166 11.78 -20.68 -21.83
N THR A 167 12.19 -20.13 -22.98
CA THR A 167 12.91 -20.89 -24.03
C THR A 167 14.30 -20.36 -24.36
N ARG A 168 14.68 -19.18 -23.85
CA ARG A 168 16.08 -18.75 -23.82
C ARG A 168 16.57 -18.73 -22.39
N GLN A 169 17.28 -19.79 -22.01
CA GLN A 169 18.19 -19.73 -20.87
C GLN A 169 19.07 -18.48 -21.07
N PRO A 170 19.14 -17.53 -20.11
CA PRO A 170 20.14 -16.48 -20.21
C PRO A 170 21.50 -17.18 -20.33
N SER A 171 22.26 -16.86 -21.39
CA SER A 171 23.60 -17.40 -21.54
C SER A 171 24.34 -17.11 -20.24
N ARG A 172 25.01 -18.12 -19.67
CA ARG A 172 25.79 -18.06 -18.43
C ARG A 172 27.03 -17.16 -18.57
N GLU A 173 26.93 -16.05 -19.27
CA GLU A 173 27.94 -15.03 -19.24
C GLU A 173 27.70 -14.22 -17.97
N ARG A 174 28.50 -14.55 -16.96
CA ARG A 174 28.63 -13.79 -15.72
C ARG A 174 28.70 -12.31 -16.09
N GLY A 175 27.80 -11.50 -15.55
CA GLY A 175 27.95 -10.05 -15.60
C GLY A 175 29.35 -9.70 -15.12
N THR A 176 30.15 -9.08 -16.00
CA THR A 176 31.52 -8.69 -15.66
C THR A 176 31.44 -7.29 -15.08
N PHE A 177 31.96 -7.14 -13.86
CA PHE A 177 32.12 -5.82 -13.25
C PHE A 177 33.10 -5.01 -14.11
N ILE A 178 32.64 -3.87 -14.63
CA ILE A 178 33.49 -2.88 -15.30
C ILE A 178 33.77 -1.79 -14.27
N PRO A 179 35.01 -1.59 -13.84
CA PRO A 179 35.34 -0.53 -12.90
C PRO A 179 35.05 0.83 -13.53
N THR A 180 34.63 1.79 -12.71
CA THR A 180 34.06 3.07 -13.13
C THR A 180 34.99 3.90 -14.02
N ASP A 181 36.29 3.72 -13.87
CA ASP A 181 37.36 4.35 -14.65
C ASP A 181 37.53 3.75 -16.06
N ALA A 182 37.05 2.52 -16.29
CA ALA A 182 37.04 1.86 -17.60
C ALA A 182 35.81 2.22 -18.46
N VAL A 183 34.87 3.02 -17.93
CA VAL A 183 33.69 3.48 -18.68
C VAL A 183 34.00 4.77 -19.41
N LEU A 184 34.12 4.69 -20.74
CA LEU A 184 34.22 5.88 -21.59
C LEU A 184 32.87 6.62 -21.60
N ARG A 185 32.84 7.83 -21.05
CA ARG A 185 31.66 8.70 -21.14
C ARG A 185 31.47 9.13 -22.59
N ALA A 186 30.32 8.80 -23.17
CA ALA A 186 29.96 9.35 -24.48
C ALA A 186 29.93 10.89 -24.41
N PRO A 187 30.43 11.60 -25.44
CA PRO A 187 30.36 13.05 -25.49
C PRO A 187 28.90 13.47 -25.45
N GLN A 188 28.53 14.30 -24.48
CA GLN A 188 27.21 14.91 -24.44
C GLN A 188 26.98 15.67 -25.75
N ALA A 189 25.89 15.37 -26.45
CA ALA A 189 25.49 16.11 -27.63
C ALA A 189 25.37 17.59 -27.25
N ARG A 190 26.30 18.42 -27.74
CA ARG A 190 26.21 19.88 -27.62
C ARG A 190 24.88 20.28 -28.24
N LYS A 191 23.98 20.89 -27.44
CA LYS A 191 22.87 21.67 -27.98
C LYS A 191 23.47 22.74 -28.89
N ALA A 192 23.23 22.64 -30.19
CA ALA A 192 23.50 23.72 -31.12
C ALA A 192 22.54 24.88 -30.76
N SER A 193 23.09 25.95 -30.21
CA SER A 193 22.42 27.24 -30.13
C SER A 193 22.63 27.97 -31.46
N SER A 194 21.57 28.10 -32.25
CA SER A 194 21.38 29.16 -33.25
C SER A 194 19.87 29.33 -33.46
#